data_AF-A0A2V5USI0-F1
#
_entry.id   AF-A0A2V5USI0-F1
#
_cell.length_a   1.000
_cell.length_b   1.000
_cell.length_c   1.000
_cell.angle_alpha   90.00
_cell.angle_beta   90.00
_cell.angle_gamma   90.00
#
_symmetry.space_group_name_H-M   'P 1'
#
loop_
_entity.id
_entity.type
_entity.pdbx_description
1 polymer ?
#
loop_
_entity_poly.entity_id
_entity_poly.type
_entity_poly.pdbx_seq_one_letter_code
_entity_poly.pdbx_strand_id
1 'polypeptide(L)'
;MKTISVDEAQRQLGQLIAETCRGEVIVLTDGDKKVRFEPGAPLDVEEDSPALEAELLKAAKGAFTPYSSEEMRAACERVIREKRG
;
A
#
# COMPACT_ATOMS: atom_id res chain seq x y z
N MET A 1 -19.40 11.25 -9.91
CA MET A 1 -18.60 10.24 -10.63
C MET A 1 -18.14 10.84 -11.94
N LYS A 2 -16.84 10.89 -12.17
CA LYS A 2 -16.20 11.49 -13.35
C LYS A 2 -15.45 10.40 -14.11
N THR A 3 -15.54 10.37 -15.43
CA THR A 3 -14.83 9.40 -16.29
C THR A 3 -13.88 10.17 -17.19
N ILE A 4 -12.61 9.80 -17.20
CA ILE A 4 -11.54 10.50 -17.92
C ILE A 4 -10.70 9.48 -18.69
N SER A 5 -10.27 9.84 -19.91
CA SER A 5 -9.33 9.00 -20.66
C SER A 5 -7.92 9.08 -20.08
N VAL A 6 -7.10 8.05 -20.30
CA VAL A 6 -5.69 8.06 -19.86
C VAL A 6 -4.92 9.26 -20.45
N ASP A 7 -5.17 9.62 -21.71
CA ASP A 7 -4.52 10.74 -22.38
C ASP A 7 -4.89 12.10 -21.76
N GLU A 8 -6.13 12.25 -21.30
CA GLU A 8 -6.58 13.43 -20.58
C GLU A 8 -6.01 13.46 -19.16
N ALA A 9 -5.97 12.29 -18.50
CA ALA A 9 -5.43 12.15 -17.15
C ALA A 9 -3.95 12.52 -17.05
N GLN A 10 -3.13 12.18 -18.05
CA GLN A 10 -1.69 12.46 -18.03
C GLN A 10 -1.37 13.94 -17.82
N ARG A 11 -2.16 14.84 -18.43
CA ARG A 11 -1.93 16.30 -18.33
C ARG A 11 -2.42 16.90 -17.01
N GLN A 12 -3.32 16.21 -16.32
CA GLN A 12 -4.03 16.72 -15.14
C GLN A 12 -3.82 15.85 -13.89
N LEU A 13 -2.85 14.95 -13.91
CA LEU A 13 -2.69 13.92 -12.89
C LEU A 13 -2.63 14.50 -11.46
N GLY A 14 -1.91 15.60 -11.26
CA GLY A 14 -1.84 16.27 -9.96
C GLY A 14 -3.20 16.76 -9.45
N GLN A 15 -4.05 17.26 -10.34
CA GLN A 15 -5.41 17.68 -9.99
C GLN A 15 -6.30 16.48 -9.68
N LEU A 16 -6.21 15.41 -10.48
CA LEU A 16 -6.98 14.19 -10.26
C LEU A 16 -6.64 13.52 -8.92
N ILE A 17 -5.37 13.55 -8.50
CA ILE A 17 -4.95 13.09 -7.17
C ILE A 17 -5.65 13.93 -6.09
N ALA A 18 -5.63 15.26 -6.20
CA ALA A 18 -6.28 16.13 -5.23
C ALA A 18 -7.81 15.94 -5.18
N GLU A 19 -8.46 15.78 -6.33
CA GLU A 19 -9.90 15.44 -6.45
C GLU A 19 -10.19 14.10 -5.75
N THR A 20 -9.40 13.08 -6.02
CA THR A 20 -9.56 11.73 -5.47
C THR A 20 -9.36 11.70 -3.95
N CYS A 21 -8.34 12.39 -3.43
CA CYS A 21 -8.10 12.52 -1.99
C CYS A 21 -9.21 13.31 -1.26
N ARG A 22 -9.99 14.15 -1.97
CA ARG A 22 -11.19 14.80 -1.41
C ARG A 22 -12.43 13.90 -1.42
N GLY A 23 -12.30 12.66 -1.88
CA GLY A 23 -13.39 11.69 -1.96
C GLY A 23 -14.17 11.72 -3.27
N GLU A 24 -13.69 12.42 -4.30
CA GLU A 24 -14.32 12.41 -5.62
C GLU A 24 -14.09 11.06 -6.31
N VAL A 25 -15.16 10.45 -6.84
CA VAL A 25 -15.07 9.18 -7.57
C VAL A 25 -14.67 9.44 -9.02
N ILE A 26 -13.43 9.09 -9.35
CA ILE A 26 -12.85 9.22 -10.69
C ILE A 26 -12.61 7.82 -11.27
N VAL A 27 -12.98 7.64 -12.54
CA VAL A 27 -12.74 6.43 -13.32
C VAL A 27 -11.85 6.78 -14.50
N LEU A 28 -10.72 6.09 -14.62
CA LEU A 28 -9.83 6.18 -15.77
C LEU A 28 -10.24 5.17 -16.83
N THR A 29 -10.23 5.59 -18.09
CA THR A 29 -10.56 4.75 -19.24
C THR A 29 -9.45 4.69 -20.27
N ASP A 30 -9.18 3.48 -20.76
CA ASP A 30 -8.29 3.19 -21.88
C ASP A 30 -9.03 2.26 -22.85
N GLY A 31 -9.68 2.84 -23.85
CA GLY A 31 -10.66 2.15 -24.69
C GLY A 31 -11.79 1.56 -23.84
N ASP A 32 -11.95 0.25 -23.88
CA ASP A 32 -12.98 -0.48 -23.12
C ASP A 32 -12.58 -0.76 -21.66
N LYS A 33 -11.30 -0.55 -21.30
CA LYS A 33 -10.82 -0.78 -19.93
C LYS A 33 -11.26 0.36 -19.04
N LYS A 34 -11.71 0.03 -17.82
CA LYS A 34 -12.10 1.01 -16.80
C LYS A 34 -11.44 0.65 -15.48
N VAL A 35 -10.80 1.63 -14.84
CA VAL A 35 -10.17 1.49 -13.53
C VAL A 35 -10.64 2.63 -12.63
N ARG A 36 -10.96 2.32 -11.38
CA ARG A 36 -11.29 3.34 -10.39
C ARG A 36 -10.00 3.94 -9.84
N PHE A 37 -9.91 5.27 -9.85
CA PHE A 37 -8.80 5.98 -9.25
C PHE A 37 -9.12 6.19 -7.77
N GLU A 38 -8.29 5.65 -6.89
CA GLU A 38 -8.50 5.69 -5.45
C GLU A 38 -7.24 6.22 -4.75
N PRO A 39 -7.39 6.95 -3.63
CA PRO A 39 -6.23 7.34 -2.83
C PRO A 39 -5.54 6.08 -2.33
N GLY A 40 -4.22 5.98 -2.54
CA GLY A 40 -3.43 5.01 -1.81
C GLY A 40 -3.39 5.43 -0.34
N ALA A 41 -4.13 4.75 0.52
CA ALA A 41 -3.90 4.86 1.96
C ALA A 41 -2.65 4.02 2.31
N PRO A 42 -1.68 4.56 3.05
CA PRO A 42 -0.69 3.71 3.69
C PRO A 42 -1.44 2.69 4.55
N LEU A 43 -1.00 1.43 4.52
CA LEU A 43 -1.54 0.43 5.43
C LEU A 43 -1.21 0.86 6.86
N ASP A 44 -2.24 0.96 7.68
CA ASP A 44 -2.03 1.01 9.12
C ASP A 44 -1.58 -0.38 9.58
N VAL A 45 -0.36 -0.45 10.11
CA VAL A 45 0.25 -1.70 10.59
C VAL A 45 -0.24 -2.09 11.98
N GLU A 46 -0.89 -1.15 12.70
CA GLU A 46 -1.48 -1.37 14.01
C GLU A 46 -2.96 -1.76 13.92
N GLU A 47 -3.62 -1.50 12.78
CA GLU A 47 -5.00 -1.91 12.53
C GLU A 47 -5.06 -3.31 11.91
N ASP A 48 -5.75 -4.23 12.59
CA ASP A 48 -6.04 -5.56 12.06
C ASP A 48 -7.08 -5.47 10.92
N SER A 49 -6.59 -5.33 9.69
CA SER A 49 -7.41 -5.12 8.51
C SER A 49 -7.18 -6.21 7.44
N PRO A 50 -8.22 -6.59 6.67
CA PRO A 50 -8.05 -7.53 5.55
C PRO A 50 -7.02 -7.07 4.51
N ALA A 51 -6.82 -5.77 4.37
CA ALA A 51 -5.81 -5.20 3.49
C ALA A 51 -4.38 -5.46 4.00
N LEU A 52 -4.16 -5.32 5.32
CA LEU A 52 -2.89 -5.68 5.96
C LEU A 52 -2.62 -7.18 5.86
N GLU A 53 -3.62 -8.02 6.15
CA GLU A 53 -3.50 -9.48 6.02
C GLU A 53 -3.09 -9.90 4.60
N ALA A 54 -3.69 -9.28 3.58
CA ALA A 54 -3.40 -9.60 2.18
C ALA A 54 -1.94 -9.26 1.80
N GLU A 55 -1.41 -8.13 2.27
CA GLU A 55 0.00 -7.78 2.05
C GLU A 55 0.96 -8.69 2.82
N LEU A 56 0.65 -9.00 4.09
CA LEU A 56 1.44 -9.97 4.86
C LEU A 56 1.46 -11.35 4.20
N LEU A 57 0.34 -11.79 3.63
CA LEU A 57 0.24 -13.05 2.91
C LEU A 57 1.06 -13.04 1.60
N LYS A 58 1.09 -11.92 0.87
CA LYS A 58 1.97 -11.76 -0.30
C LYS A 58 3.44 -11.88 0.10
N ALA A 59 3.83 -11.20 1.18
CA ALA A 59 5.19 -11.28 1.71
C ALA A 59 5.55 -12.71 2.13
N ALA A 60 4.64 -13.40 2.85
CA ALA A 60 4.83 -14.77 3.28
C ALA A 60 4.96 -15.77 2.10
N LYS A 61 4.25 -15.52 1.00
CA LYS A 61 4.34 -16.32 -0.24
C LYS A 61 5.50 -15.93 -1.16
N GLY A 62 6.20 -14.83 -0.85
CA GLY A 62 7.36 -14.38 -1.60
C GLY A 62 8.57 -15.28 -1.37
N ALA A 63 9.73 -14.87 -1.91
CA ALA A 63 11.01 -15.50 -1.57
C ALA A 63 11.28 -15.27 -0.07
N PHE A 64 10.86 -16.23 0.75
CA PHE A 64 11.14 -16.20 2.17
C PHE A 64 12.64 -16.43 2.35
N THR A 65 13.35 -15.40 2.79
CA THR A 65 14.70 -15.53 3.33
C THR A 65 14.55 -15.61 4.84
N PRO A 66 14.67 -16.80 5.46
CA PRO A 66 14.68 -16.90 6.91
C PRO A 66 15.78 -15.99 7.45
N TYR A 67 15.55 -15.38 8.62
CA TYR A 67 16.62 -14.69 9.34
C TYR A 67 17.81 -15.63 9.51
N SER A 68 19.01 -15.11 9.27
CA SER A 68 20.23 -15.75 9.72
C SER A 68 20.27 -15.82 11.24
N SER A 69 21.08 -16.73 11.78
CA SER A 69 21.28 -16.86 13.22
C SER A 69 21.78 -15.56 13.87
N GLU A 70 22.53 -14.74 13.13
CA GLU A 70 23.04 -13.45 13.61
C GLU A 70 21.94 -12.40 13.67
N GLU A 71 21.12 -12.29 12.62
CA GLU A 71 19.98 -11.37 12.60
C GLU A 71 18.96 -11.70 13.68
N MET A 72 18.66 -12.99 13.87
CA MET A 72 17.75 -13.44 14.92
C MET A 72 18.32 -13.11 16.31
N ARG A 73 19.61 -13.34 16.54
CA ARG A 73 20.27 -13.01 17.82
C ARG A 73 20.21 -11.51 18.09
N ALA A 74 20.56 -10.68 17.11
CA ALA A 74 20.51 -9.22 17.24
C ALA A 74 19.09 -8.72 17.54
N ALA A 75 18.07 -9.29 16.88
CA ALA A 75 16.67 -8.97 17.16
C ALA A 75 16.28 -9.32 18.60
N CYS A 76 16.63 -10.51 19.09
CA CYS A 76 16.37 -10.93 20.46
C CYS A 76 17.08 -10.04 21.50
N GLU A 77 18.36 -9.73 21.27
CA GLU A 77 19.14 -8.87 22.17
C GLU A 77 18.55 -7.47 22.30
N ARG A 78 18.04 -6.91 21.20
CA ARG A 78 17.34 -5.62 21.19
C ARG A 78 16.11 -5.63 22.10
N VAL A 79 15.24 -6.64 21.95
CA VAL A 79 14.02 -6.78 22.77
C VAL A 79 14.37 -6.94 24.26
N ILE A 80 15.39 -7.76 24.57
CA ILE A 80 15.85 -7.95 25.96
C ILE A 80 16.31 -6.62 26.57
N ARG A 81 17.03 -5.79 25.79
CA ARG A 81 17.50 -4.48 26.25
C ARG A 81 16.36 -3.51 26.49
N GLU A 82 15.40 -3.45 25.57
CA GLU A 82 14.22 -2.57 25.67
C GLU A 82 13.33 -2.92 26.87
N LYS A 83 13.27 -4.20 27.28
CA LYS A 83 12.47 -4.66 28.43
C LYS A 83 13.21 -4.60 29.77
N ARG A 84 14.54 -4.46 29.77
CA ARG A 84 15.37 -4.34 30.97
C ARG A 84 15.69 -2.89 31.36
N GLY A 85 15.27 -1.93 30.54
CA GLY A 85 15.25 -0.50 30.86
C GLY A 85 14.04 -0.12 31.71
#